data_AF-A0A9D2HP46-F1
#
_entry.id   AF-A0A9D2HP46-F1
#
_cell.length_a   1.000
_cell.length_b   1.000
_cell.length_c   1.000
_cell.angle_alpha   90.00
_cell.angle_beta   90.00
_cell.angle_gamma   90.00
#
_symmetry.space_group_name_H-M   'P 1'
#
loop_
_entity.id
_entity.type
_entity.pdbx_description
1 polymer ?
#
loop_
_entity_poly.entity_id
_entity_poly.type
_entity_poly.pdbx_seq_one_letter_code
_entity_poly.pdbx_strand_id
1 'polypeptide(L)'
;MLGEGGAQRELDALRPLFAAAGTGGAHTPSAPAPSGPDGLPVLLGCGMGHALRALLARLPGPLAVVEKETDIQRASGVLAALTPEQRERILLVDDADPAKALNRLSRWQAQQQGKRFLPIALPFYLRLDRAYYGYLREQLTASEQFDFWRRAVQPRFRGPTPRVLLLASKYFLIGEIIGACQALGIDYHLLQLEDDTLAQADFVQQLLHAVLTFRPDCCITLNHMGVDVEGVLMDLLARLQLPLASWFVDNPHLIIHLYSRCVSPWTALFTWDADNVDSLRAAGFRHVSYLPLGTDPRRFSPHAGQAPAAWRSEVSFVGNSMIHKVGARLKKGRFPRPLLLAFYRCAAAFMQSDTRSVADFLRKERPEVYAHYAALPDNEARLAYETAITWQATRLYRNGCVRELLPFSPLIVGDSGWNIEFRHDARKPRLLPPITYYTDLPRFYPCSTINFNCTSKQMKGAVNQRIFDVPASGAFVLTDWRPQMEALFDPGEMACYHDKEEIPHLVRHYLSHPREREAVADAGRRRVLRCHTWAHRLKDMLDEMRRIYATPAVDAPRTC
;
A
#
# COMPACT_ATOMS: atom_id res chain seq x y z
N MET A 1 -34.63 -31.85 35.66
CA MET A 1 -33.62 -30.89 35.15
C MET A 1 -33.59 -30.73 33.63
N LEU A 2 -34.02 -31.69 32.80
CA LEU A 2 -33.96 -31.50 31.34
C LEU A 2 -35.26 -31.72 30.56
N GLY A 3 -36.40 -32.06 31.18
CA GLY A 3 -37.67 -32.34 30.47
C GLY A 3 -37.57 -33.51 29.48
N GLU A 4 -38.66 -33.81 28.77
CA GLU A 4 -38.60 -34.74 27.63
C GLU A 4 -37.61 -34.21 26.55
N GLY A 5 -36.76 -35.09 26.03
CA GLY A 5 -35.71 -34.75 25.06
C GLY A 5 -34.40 -34.19 25.63
N GLY A 6 -34.23 -34.19 26.96
CA GLY A 6 -33.00 -33.71 27.62
C GLY A 6 -31.71 -34.39 27.16
N ALA A 7 -31.71 -35.71 27.12
CA ALA A 7 -30.58 -36.51 26.65
C ALA A 7 -30.23 -36.21 25.19
N GLN A 8 -31.25 -36.04 24.34
CA GLN A 8 -31.05 -35.72 22.92
C GLN A 8 -30.37 -34.36 22.73
N ARG A 9 -30.77 -33.35 23.52
CA ARG A 9 -30.14 -32.00 23.47
C ARG A 9 -28.66 -32.02 23.85
N GLU A 10 -28.26 -32.83 24.82
CA GLU A 10 -26.84 -33.00 25.17
C GLU A 10 -26.07 -33.69 24.04
N LEU A 11 -26.64 -34.74 23.45
CA LEU A 11 -26.01 -35.45 22.34
C LEU A 11 -25.93 -34.60 21.06
N ASP A 12 -26.94 -33.75 20.82
CA ASP A 12 -26.97 -32.84 19.68
C ASP A 12 -25.87 -31.79 19.73
N ALA A 13 -25.42 -31.38 20.93
CA ALA A 13 -24.28 -30.48 21.11
C ALA A 13 -22.96 -31.09 20.58
N LEU A 14 -22.89 -32.41 20.41
CA LEU A 14 -21.73 -33.10 19.87
C LEU A 14 -21.71 -33.18 18.34
N ARG A 15 -22.83 -32.85 17.66
CA ARG A 15 -22.91 -32.97 16.19
C ARG A 15 -21.78 -32.21 15.46
N PRO A 16 -21.43 -30.95 15.82
CA PRO A 16 -20.35 -30.23 15.13
C PRO A 16 -18.99 -30.94 15.24
N LEU A 17 -18.74 -31.63 16.36
CA LEU A 17 -17.49 -32.35 16.60
C LEU A 17 -17.35 -33.61 15.75
N PHE A 18 -18.47 -34.32 15.51
CA PHE A 18 -18.48 -35.61 14.81
C PHE A 18 -18.91 -35.53 13.34
N ALA A 19 -19.51 -34.42 12.90
CA ALA A 19 -19.88 -34.20 11.50
C ALA A 19 -18.65 -34.02 10.58
N ALA A 20 -17.52 -33.55 11.12
CA ALA A 20 -16.26 -33.38 10.37
C ALA A 20 -15.52 -34.71 10.10
N ALA A 21 -15.93 -35.82 10.72
CA ALA A 21 -15.21 -37.10 10.70
C ALA A 21 -15.88 -38.19 9.83
N GLY A 22 -16.93 -37.88 9.06
CA GLY A 22 -17.65 -38.91 8.29
C GLY A 22 -18.40 -38.40 7.07
N THR A 23 -17.77 -38.46 5.90
CA THR A 23 -18.46 -38.74 4.64
C THR A 23 -17.73 -39.89 3.93
N GLY A 24 -18.33 -41.08 3.99
CA GLY A 24 -17.81 -42.30 3.37
C GLY A 24 -18.71 -43.47 3.79
N GLY A 25 -19.55 -43.93 2.87
CA GLY A 25 -20.66 -44.84 3.14
C GLY A 25 -20.28 -46.31 3.36
N ALA A 26 -21.31 -47.07 3.74
CA ALA A 26 -21.52 -48.52 3.64
C ALA A 26 -20.48 -49.47 4.28
N HIS A 27 -20.98 -50.17 5.31
CA HIS A 27 -20.54 -51.45 5.90
C HIS A 27 -19.26 -52.13 5.38
N THR A 28 -18.27 -52.26 6.26
CA THR A 28 -17.40 -53.45 6.39
C THR A 28 -16.88 -53.55 7.85
N PRO A 29 -16.96 -54.72 8.52
CA PRO A 29 -16.58 -54.83 9.93
C PRO A 29 -15.12 -55.28 10.07
N SER A 30 -14.15 -54.36 9.90
CA SER A 30 -12.78 -54.54 10.42
C SER A 30 -11.91 -53.27 10.36
N ALA A 31 -12.48 -52.08 10.45
CA ALA A 31 -11.70 -50.84 10.48
C ALA A 31 -11.37 -50.44 11.93
N PRO A 32 -10.12 -50.02 12.23
CA PRO A 32 -9.79 -49.48 13.55
C PRO A 32 -10.64 -48.24 13.84
N ALA A 33 -10.97 -48.02 15.11
CA ALA A 33 -11.80 -46.90 15.55
C ALA A 33 -11.32 -45.58 14.92
N PRO A 34 -12.23 -44.72 14.44
CA PRO A 34 -11.86 -43.47 13.79
C PRO A 34 -10.92 -42.67 14.69
N SER A 35 -9.77 -42.26 14.14
CA SER A 35 -8.89 -41.30 14.80
C SER A 35 -9.72 -40.07 15.14
N GLY A 36 -9.83 -39.76 16.44
CA GLY A 36 -10.63 -38.65 16.94
C GLY A 36 -10.26 -37.29 16.31
N PRO A 37 -11.09 -36.25 16.53
CA PRO A 37 -10.87 -34.93 15.96
C PRO A 37 -9.50 -34.36 16.40
N ASP A 38 -8.80 -33.71 15.48
CA ASP A 38 -7.52 -33.05 15.75
C ASP A 38 -7.76 -31.78 16.59
N GLY A 39 -7.66 -31.93 17.92
CA GLY A 39 -7.84 -30.88 18.91
C GLY A 39 -8.11 -31.43 20.32
N LEU A 40 -8.31 -30.53 21.27
CA LEU A 40 -8.60 -30.81 22.68
C LEU A 40 -10.07 -30.52 22.97
N PRO A 41 -10.93 -31.55 23.13
CA PRO A 41 -12.32 -31.35 23.50
C PRO A 41 -12.44 -30.68 24.87
N VAL A 42 -13.28 -29.64 24.95
CA VAL A 42 -13.60 -28.96 26.21
C VAL A 42 -15.11 -28.92 26.38
N LEU A 43 -15.64 -29.75 27.26
CA LEU A 43 -17.07 -29.78 27.57
C LEU A 43 -17.41 -28.71 28.61
N LEU A 44 -18.24 -27.74 28.24
CA LEU A 44 -18.70 -26.66 29.11
C LEU A 44 -20.06 -27.05 29.71
N GLY A 45 -20.01 -27.47 30.98
CA GLY A 45 -21.11 -28.04 31.73
C GLY A 45 -21.29 -29.54 31.50
N CYS A 46 -21.57 -30.31 32.55
CA CYS A 46 -21.63 -31.77 32.46
C CYS A 46 -23.06 -32.35 32.45
N GLY A 47 -24.06 -31.59 32.89
CA GLY A 47 -25.48 -31.94 32.82
C GLY A 47 -25.80 -33.30 33.45
N MET A 48 -26.59 -34.12 32.76
CA MET A 48 -26.88 -35.51 33.14
C MET A 48 -25.82 -36.50 32.61
N GLY A 49 -24.77 -35.99 31.98
CA GLY A 49 -23.60 -36.76 31.56
C GLY A 49 -23.74 -37.53 30.27
N HIS A 50 -24.80 -37.31 29.47
CA HIS A 50 -24.96 -38.03 28.20
C HIS A 50 -23.89 -37.60 27.20
N ALA A 51 -23.59 -36.30 27.12
CA ALA A 51 -22.51 -35.78 26.29
C ALA A 51 -21.13 -36.30 26.73
N LEU A 52 -20.85 -36.27 28.05
CA LEU A 52 -19.59 -36.75 28.62
C LEU A 52 -19.37 -38.25 28.35
N ARG A 53 -20.38 -39.09 28.58
CA ARG A 53 -20.30 -40.53 28.30
C ARG A 53 -20.04 -40.82 26.82
N ALA A 54 -20.71 -40.08 25.93
CA ALA A 54 -20.49 -40.23 24.49
C ALA A 54 -19.08 -39.80 24.06
N LEU A 55 -18.54 -38.72 24.63
CA LEU A 55 -17.16 -38.27 24.37
C LEU A 55 -16.13 -39.31 24.84
N LEU A 56 -16.28 -39.83 26.08
CA LEU A 56 -15.36 -40.82 26.64
C LEU A 56 -15.36 -42.15 25.88
N ALA A 57 -16.51 -42.56 25.34
CA ALA A 57 -16.66 -43.78 24.56
C ALA A 57 -16.10 -43.66 23.13
N ARG A 58 -16.18 -42.47 22.52
CA ARG A 58 -15.82 -42.25 21.11
C ARG A 58 -14.40 -41.72 20.91
N LEU A 59 -13.87 -41.01 21.89
CA LEU A 59 -12.55 -40.40 21.83
C LEU A 59 -11.63 -41.13 22.80
N PRO A 60 -10.43 -41.60 22.39
CA PRO A 60 -9.47 -42.22 23.31
C PRO A 60 -8.59 -41.19 24.04
N GLY A 61 -8.49 -39.96 23.50
CA GLY A 61 -7.60 -38.90 24.00
C GLY A 61 -8.10 -38.18 25.27
N PRO A 62 -7.30 -37.19 25.73
CA PRO A 62 -7.61 -36.39 26.90
C PRO A 62 -8.74 -35.38 26.62
N LEU A 63 -9.54 -35.08 27.65
CA LEU A 63 -10.74 -34.25 27.59
C LEU A 63 -10.72 -33.26 28.77
N ALA A 64 -11.19 -32.04 28.58
CA ALA A 64 -11.48 -31.15 29.70
C ALA A 64 -13.00 -31.05 29.95
N VAL A 65 -13.39 -31.00 31.22
CA VAL A 65 -14.77 -30.73 31.66
C VAL A 65 -14.74 -29.51 32.55
N VAL A 66 -15.47 -28.46 32.17
CA VAL A 66 -15.64 -27.24 32.96
C VAL A 66 -17.00 -27.30 33.64
N GLU A 67 -17.00 -27.37 34.97
CA GLU A 67 -18.22 -27.54 35.78
C GLU A 67 -18.05 -26.87 37.14
N LYS A 68 -18.64 -25.69 37.32
CA LYS A 68 -18.65 -24.97 38.61
C LYS A 68 -19.91 -25.23 39.45
N GLU A 69 -20.94 -25.87 38.88
CA GLU A 69 -22.25 -25.98 39.52
C GLU A 69 -22.33 -27.19 40.46
N THR A 70 -21.84 -27.02 41.69
CA THR A 70 -21.75 -28.11 42.68
C THR A 70 -23.11 -28.73 43.05
N ASP A 71 -24.20 -27.95 43.04
CA ASP A 71 -25.56 -28.45 43.31
C ASP A 71 -26.04 -29.40 42.21
N ILE A 72 -25.78 -29.06 40.95
CA ILE A 72 -26.12 -29.90 39.80
C ILE A 72 -25.32 -31.20 39.84
N GLN A 73 -24.04 -31.14 40.22
CA GLN A 73 -23.21 -32.33 40.35
C GLN A 73 -23.62 -33.21 41.54
N ARG A 74 -23.99 -32.62 42.68
CA ARG A 74 -24.56 -33.37 43.81
C ARG A 74 -25.85 -34.10 43.44
N ALA A 75 -26.71 -33.47 42.64
CA ALA A 75 -27.97 -34.07 42.21
C ALA A 75 -27.81 -35.12 41.08
N SER A 76 -26.90 -34.88 40.14
CA SER A 76 -26.72 -35.75 38.96
C SER A 76 -25.76 -36.92 39.19
N GLY A 77 -24.80 -36.76 40.11
CA GLY A 77 -23.79 -37.77 40.44
C GLY A 77 -22.81 -38.11 39.32
N VAL A 78 -22.81 -37.35 38.21
CA VAL A 78 -22.12 -37.73 36.97
C VAL A 78 -20.60 -37.82 37.16
N LEU A 79 -19.99 -36.78 37.74
CA LEU A 79 -18.53 -36.75 37.95
C LEU A 79 -18.09 -37.74 39.03
N ALA A 80 -18.92 -37.98 40.04
CA ALA A 80 -18.64 -38.96 41.10
C ALA A 80 -18.64 -40.40 40.56
N ALA A 81 -19.50 -40.69 39.57
CA ALA A 81 -19.64 -42.00 38.94
C ALA A 81 -18.53 -42.35 37.93
N LEU A 82 -17.57 -41.46 37.68
CA LEU A 82 -16.45 -41.74 36.77
C LEU A 82 -15.52 -42.82 37.36
N THR A 83 -15.14 -43.78 36.53
CA THR A 83 -14.11 -44.79 36.86
C THR A 83 -12.73 -44.13 37.02
N PRO A 84 -11.78 -44.77 37.76
CA PRO A 84 -10.41 -44.26 37.88
C PRO A 84 -9.76 -43.96 36.51
N GLU A 85 -9.92 -44.87 35.54
CA GLU A 85 -9.36 -44.75 34.20
C GLU A 85 -9.97 -43.57 33.42
N GLN A 86 -11.26 -43.29 33.63
CA GLN A 86 -11.91 -42.12 33.03
C GLN A 86 -11.44 -40.82 33.67
N ARG A 87 -11.17 -40.81 34.98
CA ARG A 87 -10.68 -39.61 35.68
C ARG A 87 -9.28 -39.21 35.23
N GLU A 88 -8.40 -40.17 34.97
CA GLU A 88 -7.05 -39.90 34.44
C GLU A 88 -7.08 -39.18 33.09
N ARG A 89 -8.13 -39.42 32.30
CA ARG A 89 -8.33 -38.82 30.98
C ARG A 89 -8.95 -37.42 31.04
N ILE A 90 -9.50 -37.02 32.19
CA ILE A 90 -10.28 -35.79 32.34
C ILE A 90 -9.50 -34.76 33.13
N LEU A 91 -9.26 -33.59 32.52
CA LEU A 91 -9.01 -32.37 33.28
C LEU A 91 -10.36 -31.81 33.76
N LEU A 92 -10.63 -31.93 35.06
CA LEU A 92 -11.76 -31.24 35.67
C LEU A 92 -11.36 -29.79 36.02
N VAL A 93 -12.21 -28.82 35.64
CA VAL A 93 -12.06 -27.40 35.95
C VAL A 93 -13.33 -26.91 36.63
N ASP A 94 -13.23 -26.60 37.92
CA ASP A 94 -14.34 -26.29 38.84
C ASP A 94 -14.28 -24.85 39.39
N ASP A 95 -13.32 -24.05 38.93
CA ASP A 95 -13.13 -22.67 39.34
C ASP A 95 -14.34 -21.78 38.98
N ALA A 96 -14.94 -21.12 39.97
CA ALA A 96 -16.07 -20.21 39.76
C ALA A 96 -15.70 -18.91 39.00
N ASP A 97 -14.41 -18.57 38.93
CA ASP A 97 -13.88 -17.42 38.19
C ASP A 97 -13.48 -17.86 36.76
N PRO A 98 -14.10 -17.30 35.71
CA PRO A 98 -13.85 -17.71 34.33
C PRO A 98 -12.41 -17.43 33.88
N ALA A 99 -11.73 -16.43 34.44
CA ALA A 99 -10.32 -16.17 34.11
C ALA A 99 -9.39 -17.25 34.69
N LYS A 100 -9.68 -17.74 35.89
CA LYS A 100 -8.92 -18.85 36.50
C LYS A 100 -9.18 -20.16 35.77
N ALA A 101 -10.43 -20.43 35.40
CA ALA A 101 -10.80 -21.58 34.59
C ALA A 101 -10.06 -21.58 33.24
N LEU A 102 -10.04 -20.44 32.54
CA LEU A 102 -9.31 -20.29 31.27
C LEU A 102 -7.81 -20.49 31.45
N ASN A 103 -7.20 -19.93 32.50
CA ASN A 103 -5.77 -20.12 32.78
C ASN A 103 -5.42 -21.60 33.03
N ARG A 104 -6.28 -22.35 33.71
CA ARG A 104 -6.10 -23.79 33.94
C ARG A 104 -6.18 -24.58 32.63
N LEU A 105 -7.15 -24.25 31.78
CA LEU A 105 -7.27 -24.81 30.43
C LEU A 105 -6.02 -24.51 29.59
N SER A 106 -5.54 -23.26 29.57
CA SER A 106 -4.34 -22.85 28.80
C SER A 106 -3.07 -23.58 29.25
N ARG A 107 -2.87 -23.79 30.55
CA ARG A 107 -1.74 -24.59 31.06
C ARG A 107 -1.83 -26.04 30.60
N TRP A 108 -3.02 -26.62 30.63
CA TRP A 108 -3.23 -27.98 30.14
C TRP A 108 -3.00 -28.08 28.63
N GLN A 109 -3.45 -27.11 27.84
CA GLN A 109 -3.13 -27.04 26.41
C GLN A 109 -1.62 -27.04 26.15
N ALA A 110 -0.85 -26.28 26.92
CA ALA A 110 0.62 -26.27 26.80
C ALA A 110 1.23 -27.66 27.07
N GLN A 111 0.72 -28.40 28.05
CA GLN A 111 1.14 -29.78 28.33
C GLN A 111 0.76 -30.75 27.21
N GLN A 112 -0.32 -30.46 26.48
CA GLN A 112 -0.84 -31.26 25.37
C GLN A 112 -0.31 -30.78 24.00
N GLN A 113 0.93 -30.28 23.95
CA GLN A 113 1.62 -29.83 22.73
C GLN A 113 0.93 -28.67 21.99
N GLY A 114 0.15 -27.84 22.70
CA GLY A 114 -0.46 -26.64 22.12
C GLY A 114 -1.62 -26.91 21.15
N LYS A 115 -2.23 -28.10 21.18
CA LYS A 115 -3.39 -28.44 20.34
C LYS A 115 -4.55 -27.46 20.56
N ARG A 116 -5.27 -27.12 19.49
CA ARG A 116 -6.43 -26.20 19.55
C ARG A 116 -7.53 -26.72 20.47
N PHE A 117 -8.31 -25.82 21.07
CA PHE A 117 -9.50 -26.22 21.82
C PHE A 117 -10.68 -26.49 20.89
N LEU A 118 -11.52 -27.45 21.28
CA LEU A 118 -12.79 -27.77 20.65
C LEU A 118 -13.89 -27.57 21.70
N PRO A 119 -14.37 -26.34 21.93
CA PRO A 119 -15.36 -26.06 22.96
C PRO A 119 -16.73 -26.63 22.59
N ILE A 120 -17.30 -27.42 23.51
CA ILE A 120 -18.61 -28.06 23.39
C ILE A 120 -19.48 -27.49 24.51
N ALA A 121 -20.35 -26.55 24.17
CA ALA A 121 -21.20 -25.90 25.16
C ALA A 121 -22.59 -26.52 25.20
N LEU A 122 -22.99 -27.05 26.36
CA LEU A 122 -24.34 -27.54 26.54
C LEU A 122 -25.34 -26.36 26.55
N PRO A 123 -26.43 -26.38 25.75
CA PRO A 123 -27.37 -25.26 25.66
C PRO A 123 -28.04 -24.87 26.98
N PHE A 124 -28.13 -25.80 27.94
CA PHE A 124 -28.62 -25.50 29.28
C PHE A 124 -27.64 -24.59 30.04
N TYR A 125 -26.34 -24.87 30.00
CA TYR A 125 -25.32 -24.11 30.75
C TYR A 125 -25.11 -22.70 30.18
N LEU A 126 -25.23 -22.54 28.85
CA LEU A 126 -25.24 -21.22 28.22
C LEU A 126 -26.43 -20.35 28.64
N ARG A 127 -27.54 -20.96 29.04
CA ARG A 127 -28.72 -20.24 29.58
C ARG A 127 -28.63 -20.04 31.09
N LEU A 128 -28.04 -21.00 31.81
CA LEU A 128 -27.86 -20.95 33.25
C LEU A 128 -26.94 -19.79 33.65
N ASP A 129 -25.78 -19.69 33.01
CA ASP A 129 -24.81 -18.63 33.27
C ASP A 129 -24.07 -18.26 31.98
N ARG A 130 -24.70 -17.39 31.20
CA ARG A 130 -24.14 -16.90 29.93
C ARG A 130 -22.85 -16.12 30.16
N ALA A 131 -22.73 -15.39 31.26
CA ALA A 131 -21.56 -14.57 31.56
C ALA A 131 -20.31 -15.43 31.78
N TYR A 132 -20.47 -16.61 32.39
CA TYR A 132 -19.39 -17.55 32.58
C TYR A 132 -19.17 -18.46 31.35
N TYR A 133 -20.17 -19.28 31.00
CA TYR A 133 -20.00 -20.33 29.97
C TYR A 133 -19.98 -19.76 28.54
N GLY A 134 -20.67 -18.64 28.30
CA GLY A 134 -20.62 -17.92 27.03
C GLY A 134 -19.25 -17.30 26.78
N TYR A 135 -18.70 -16.61 27.79
CA TYR A 135 -17.36 -16.04 27.76
C TYR A 135 -16.29 -17.11 27.48
N LEU A 136 -16.30 -18.23 28.21
CA LEU A 136 -15.33 -19.31 27.99
C LEU A 136 -15.44 -19.88 26.57
N ARG A 137 -16.65 -20.10 26.05
CA ARG A 137 -16.83 -20.57 24.68
C ARG A 137 -16.20 -19.62 23.67
N GLU A 138 -16.42 -18.32 23.81
CA GLU A 138 -15.85 -17.30 22.91
C GLU A 138 -14.32 -17.29 22.96
N GLN A 139 -13.74 -17.30 24.16
CA GLN A 139 -12.28 -17.32 24.35
C GLN A 139 -11.63 -18.60 23.82
N LEU A 140 -12.24 -19.76 24.04
CA LEU A 140 -11.71 -21.04 23.57
C LEU A 140 -11.80 -21.18 22.05
N THR A 141 -12.83 -20.59 21.43
CA THR A 141 -12.97 -20.53 19.96
C THR A 141 -11.88 -19.65 19.33
N ALA A 142 -11.40 -18.62 20.04
CA ALA A 142 -10.30 -17.77 19.56
C ALA A 142 -8.96 -18.51 19.35
N SER A 143 -8.79 -19.74 19.86
CA SER A 143 -7.58 -20.54 19.60
C SER A 143 -7.41 -20.92 18.11
N GLU A 144 -8.46 -20.88 17.29
CA GLU A 144 -8.37 -21.04 15.83
C GLU A 144 -7.53 -19.94 15.15
N GLN A 145 -7.48 -18.74 15.76
CA GLN A 145 -6.64 -17.65 15.29
C GLN A 145 -5.14 -17.99 15.41
N PHE A 146 -4.75 -18.88 16.34
CA PHE A 146 -3.36 -19.27 16.53
C PHE A 146 -2.82 -20.15 15.37
N ASP A 147 -3.63 -21.02 14.78
CA ASP A 147 -3.25 -21.80 13.59
C ASP A 147 -3.14 -20.91 12.34
N PHE A 148 -4.03 -19.93 12.19
CA PHE A 148 -3.97 -18.96 11.09
C PHE A 148 -2.59 -18.29 11.01
N TRP A 149 -2.12 -17.67 12.09
CA TRP A 149 -0.86 -16.93 12.08
C TRP A 149 0.34 -17.82 11.75
N ARG A 150 0.33 -19.06 12.24
CA ARG A 150 1.36 -20.05 11.91
C ARG A 150 1.38 -20.42 10.42
N ARG A 151 0.22 -20.45 9.77
CA ARG A 151 0.09 -20.77 8.34
C ARG A 151 0.33 -19.56 7.43
N ALA A 152 -0.01 -18.36 7.90
CA ALA A 152 0.08 -17.12 7.14
C ALA A 152 1.50 -16.53 7.11
N VAL A 153 2.26 -16.72 8.20
CA VAL A 153 3.69 -16.39 8.22
C VAL A 153 4.46 -17.47 7.47
N GLN A 154 5.11 -17.08 6.38
CA GLN A 154 5.89 -17.98 5.52
C GLN A 154 7.19 -17.33 5.08
N PRO A 155 8.20 -18.13 4.70
CA PRO A 155 9.39 -17.62 4.03
C PRO A 155 9.02 -16.83 2.77
N ARG A 156 9.64 -15.65 2.59
CA ARG A 156 9.41 -14.78 1.43
C ARG A 156 10.54 -14.91 0.41
N PHE A 157 10.20 -14.74 -0.86
CA PHE A 157 11.11 -14.76 -2.01
C PHE A 157 11.88 -16.07 -2.19
N ARG A 158 11.28 -17.23 -1.88
CA ARG A 158 11.92 -18.55 -2.11
C ARG A 158 11.92 -18.98 -3.58
N GLY A 159 10.90 -18.59 -4.33
CA GLY A 159 10.77 -18.93 -5.74
C GLY A 159 11.63 -18.04 -6.65
N PRO A 160 11.96 -18.50 -7.86
CA PRO A 160 12.69 -17.71 -8.84
C PRO A 160 11.90 -16.46 -9.26
N THR A 161 10.57 -16.57 -9.34
CA THR A 161 9.62 -15.49 -9.64
C THR A 161 8.80 -15.16 -8.39
N PRO A 162 8.77 -13.89 -7.93
CA PRO A 162 7.97 -13.50 -6.77
C PRO A 162 6.48 -13.42 -7.11
N ARG A 163 5.62 -13.66 -6.12
CA ARG A 163 4.18 -13.44 -6.20
C ARG A 163 3.82 -12.12 -5.53
N VAL A 164 3.11 -11.24 -6.24
CA VAL A 164 2.92 -9.86 -5.81
C VAL A 164 1.47 -9.56 -5.46
N LEU A 165 1.23 -9.05 -4.25
CA LEU A 165 -0.07 -8.52 -3.87
C LEU A 165 -0.11 -7.01 -4.18
N LEU A 166 -1.03 -6.57 -5.04
CA LEU A 166 -1.18 -5.16 -5.40
C LEU A 166 -2.30 -4.54 -4.57
N LEU A 167 -1.95 -3.53 -3.78
CA LEU A 167 -2.91 -2.74 -3.01
C LEU A 167 -3.30 -1.52 -3.83
N ALA A 168 -4.55 -1.47 -4.27
CA ALA A 168 -5.07 -0.40 -5.11
C ALA A 168 -6.12 0.42 -4.36
N SER A 169 -6.05 1.73 -4.52
CA SER A 169 -7.16 2.65 -4.22
C SER A 169 -7.59 3.31 -5.53
N LYS A 170 -8.44 4.34 -5.49
CA LYS A 170 -8.83 5.15 -6.67
C LYS A 170 -7.65 5.89 -7.35
N TYR A 171 -6.41 5.70 -6.90
CA TYR A 171 -5.23 6.36 -7.47
C TYR A 171 -4.90 5.82 -8.86
N PHE A 172 -4.65 6.74 -9.79
CA PHE A 172 -4.18 6.45 -11.14
C PHE A 172 -2.76 5.88 -11.08
N LEU A 173 -2.41 4.90 -11.92
CA LEU A 173 -1.09 4.28 -12.17
C LEU A 173 -0.91 2.82 -11.73
N ILE A 174 -1.90 2.22 -11.06
CA ILE A 174 -1.82 0.77 -10.75
C ILE A 174 -1.82 -0.09 -12.03
N GLY A 175 -2.45 0.40 -13.10
CA GLY A 175 -2.48 -0.27 -14.41
C GLY A 175 -1.10 -0.46 -15.03
N GLU A 176 -0.17 0.45 -14.77
CA GLU A 176 1.20 0.39 -15.23
C GLU A 176 1.99 -0.71 -14.50
N ILE A 177 1.76 -0.90 -13.20
CA ILE A 177 2.33 -2.02 -12.44
C ILE A 177 1.75 -3.35 -12.91
N ILE A 178 0.43 -3.42 -13.11
CA ILE A 178 -0.24 -4.60 -13.69
C ILE A 178 0.39 -4.93 -15.06
N GLY A 179 0.59 -3.92 -15.89
CA GLY A 179 1.26 -4.04 -17.17
C GLY A 179 2.69 -4.58 -17.07
N ALA A 180 3.45 -4.08 -16.11
CA ALA A 180 4.79 -4.56 -15.81
C ALA A 180 4.79 -6.01 -15.32
N CYS A 181 3.86 -6.41 -14.45
CA CYS A 181 3.72 -7.80 -14.01
C CYS A 181 3.46 -8.73 -15.20
N GLN A 182 2.51 -8.35 -16.08
CA GLN A 182 2.20 -9.11 -17.29
C GLN A 182 3.41 -9.25 -18.22
N ALA A 183 4.15 -8.16 -18.44
CA ALA A 183 5.34 -8.15 -19.30
C ALA A 183 6.48 -9.02 -18.76
N LEU A 184 6.59 -9.14 -17.43
CA LEU A 184 7.62 -9.93 -16.75
C LEU A 184 7.18 -11.36 -16.42
N GLY A 185 5.92 -11.73 -16.70
CA GLY A 185 5.38 -13.03 -16.30
C GLY A 185 5.30 -13.22 -14.78
N ILE A 186 5.06 -12.14 -14.04
CA ILE A 186 4.94 -12.13 -12.59
C ILE A 186 3.48 -12.35 -12.21
N ASP A 187 3.22 -13.37 -11.39
CA ASP A 187 1.92 -13.59 -10.80
C ASP A 187 1.56 -12.46 -9.83
N TYR A 188 0.38 -11.88 -10.01
CA TYR A 188 -0.13 -10.85 -9.13
C TYR A 188 -1.59 -11.07 -8.73
N HIS A 189 -1.96 -10.54 -7.56
CA HIS A 189 -3.34 -10.47 -7.10
C HIS A 189 -3.67 -9.02 -6.73
N LEU A 190 -4.80 -8.50 -7.21
CA LEU A 190 -5.23 -7.13 -6.97
C LEU A 190 -6.24 -7.08 -5.83
N LEU A 191 -5.95 -6.29 -4.79
CA LEU A 191 -6.90 -5.94 -3.74
C LEU A 191 -7.26 -4.46 -3.86
N GLN A 192 -8.55 -4.18 -3.98
CA GLN A 192 -9.05 -2.83 -4.15
C GLN A 192 -9.70 -2.33 -2.85
N LEU A 193 -9.24 -1.18 -2.36
CA LEU A 193 -9.87 -0.49 -1.24
C LEU A 193 -11.00 0.39 -1.73
N GLU A 194 -12.20 0.17 -1.20
CA GLU A 194 -13.35 1.07 -1.37
C GLU A 194 -13.44 2.06 -0.19
N ASP A 195 -14.03 3.24 -0.42
CA ASP A 195 -13.98 4.38 0.51
C ASP A 195 -14.93 4.28 1.72
N ASP A 196 -15.75 3.22 1.85
CA ASP A 196 -16.75 3.09 2.91
C ASP A 196 -16.25 2.24 4.10
N THR A 197 -16.68 2.59 5.31
CA THR A 197 -16.39 1.88 6.58
C THR A 197 -16.79 0.40 6.57
N LEU A 198 -17.90 0.03 5.92
CA LEU A 198 -18.29 -1.36 5.71
C LEU A 198 -17.28 -2.13 4.83
N ALA A 199 -16.57 -1.44 3.94
CA ALA A 199 -15.56 -2.04 3.07
C ALA A 199 -14.22 -2.32 3.78
N GLN A 200 -13.95 -1.73 4.95
CA GLN A 200 -12.70 -1.97 5.69
C GLN A 200 -12.63 -3.38 6.29
N ALA A 201 -13.73 -3.87 6.87
CA ALA A 201 -13.79 -5.23 7.41
C ALA A 201 -13.71 -6.28 6.29
N ASP A 202 -14.37 -6.01 5.16
CA ASP A 202 -14.31 -6.85 3.97
C ASP A 202 -12.90 -6.86 3.36
N PHE A 203 -12.23 -5.71 3.28
CA PHE A 203 -10.85 -5.60 2.83
C PHE A 203 -9.89 -6.45 3.66
N VAL A 204 -9.99 -6.40 4.99
CA VAL A 204 -9.16 -7.23 5.87
C VAL A 204 -9.42 -8.71 5.60
N GLN A 205 -10.68 -9.13 5.44
CA GLN A 205 -11.01 -10.52 5.12
C GLN A 205 -10.43 -10.94 3.76
N GLN A 206 -10.56 -10.12 2.72
CA GLN A 206 -9.98 -10.37 1.40
C GLN A 206 -8.45 -10.46 1.47
N LEU A 207 -7.79 -9.58 2.23
CA LEU A 207 -6.35 -9.62 2.45
C LEU A 207 -5.92 -10.93 3.12
N LEU A 208 -6.56 -11.31 4.22
CA LEU A 208 -6.23 -12.57 4.92
C LEU A 208 -6.47 -13.79 4.02
N HIS A 209 -7.55 -13.78 3.24
CA HIS A 209 -7.85 -14.82 2.26
C HIS A 209 -6.75 -14.91 1.20
N ALA A 210 -6.38 -13.79 0.57
CA ALA A 210 -5.31 -13.72 -0.42
C ALA A 210 -3.96 -14.17 0.14
N VAL A 211 -3.65 -13.83 1.40
CA VAL A 211 -2.41 -14.28 2.04
C VAL A 211 -2.36 -15.81 2.17
N LEU A 212 -3.48 -16.47 2.46
CA LEU A 212 -3.54 -17.92 2.58
C LEU A 212 -3.58 -18.63 1.22
N THR A 213 -4.34 -18.11 0.26
CA THR A 213 -4.57 -18.78 -1.04
C THR A 213 -3.55 -18.38 -2.09
N PHE A 214 -3.26 -17.09 -2.20
CA PHE A 214 -2.28 -16.53 -3.14
C PHE A 214 -0.86 -16.49 -2.57
N ARG A 215 -0.66 -16.62 -1.24
CA ARG A 215 0.69 -16.77 -0.63
C ARG A 215 1.74 -15.79 -1.20
N PRO A 216 1.49 -14.46 -1.19
CA PRO A 216 2.37 -13.47 -1.80
C PRO A 216 3.74 -13.39 -1.11
N ASP A 217 4.75 -12.95 -1.85
CA ASP A 217 6.08 -12.63 -1.33
C ASP A 217 6.17 -11.19 -0.81
N CYS A 218 5.43 -10.27 -1.40
CA CYS A 218 5.32 -8.88 -0.96
C CYS A 218 4.00 -8.23 -1.38
N CYS A 219 3.72 -7.08 -0.77
CA CYS A 219 2.70 -6.13 -1.17
C CYS A 219 3.35 -4.95 -1.91
N ILE A 220 2.66 -4.39 -2.91
CA ILE A 220 3.04 -3.12 -3.55
C ILE A 220 1.88 -2.13 -3.44
N THR A 221 2.21 -0.89 -3.06
CA THR A 221 1.31 0.27 -3.13
C THR A 221 2.01 1.46 -3.79
N LEU A 222 1.22 2.34 -4.41
CA LEU A 222 1.68 3.63 -4.93
C LEU A 222 1.34 4.75 -3.96
N ASN A 223 2.30 5.66 -3.71
CA ASN A 223 2.12 6.82 -2.83
C ASN A 223 1.58 6.45 -1.43
N HIS A 224 1.89 5.26 -0.93
CA HIS A 224 1.36 4.76 0.34
C HIS A 224 -0.18 4.74 0.42
N MET A 225 -0.87 4.85 -0.72
CA MET A 225 -2.32 4.91 -0.77
C MET A 225 -2.92 3.52 -0.51
N GLY A 226 -4.02 3.46 0.22
CA GLY A 226 -4.61 2.19 0.61
C GLY A 226 -3.98 1.56 1.87
N VAL A 227 -3.01 2.25 2.47
CA VAL A 227 -2.67 2.07 3.88
C VAL A 227 -3.61 2.95 4.71
N ASP A 228 -4.02 2.49 5.88
CA ASP A 228 -4.87 3.27 6.77
C ASP A 228 -4.06 4.26 7.63
N VAL A 229 -4.69 5.37 8.01
CA VAL A 229 -4.06 6.47 8.75
C VAL A 229 -3.67 6.02 10.18
N GLU A 230 -4.47 5.14 10.76
CA GLU A 230 -4.31 4.64 12.12
C GLU A 230 -3.20 3.59 12.28
N GLY A 231 -2.77 2.95 11.18
CA GLY A 231 -1.69 1.95 11.12
C GLY A 231 -2.13 0.50 11.31
N VAL A 232 -3.42 0.19 11.26
CA VAL A 232 -4.00 -1.16 11.39
C VAL A 232 -3.48 -2.12 10.33
N LEU A 233 -3.46 -1.71 9.06
CA LEU A 233 -2.90 -2.51 7.96
C LEU A 233 -1.40 -2.70 8.15
N MET A 234 -0.68 -1.67 8.60
CA MET A 234 0.76 -1.77 8.85
C MET A 234 1.08 -2.77 9.95
N ASP A 235 0.32 -2.72 11.06
CA ASP A 235 0.41 -3.68 12.16
C ASP A 235 0.05 -5.10 11.68
N LEU A 236 -0.97 -5.22 10.83
CA LEU A 236 -1.38 -6.50 10.26
C LEU A 236 -0.29 -7.10 9.37
N LEU A 237 0.25 -6.33 8.42
CA LEU A 237 1.34 -6.76 7.54
C LEU A 237 2.59 -7.15 8.34
N ALA A 238 2.89 -6.42 9.41
CA ALA A 238 3.99 -6.75 10.32
C ALA A 238 3.76 -8.09 11.04
N ARG A 239 2.54 -8.35 11.55
CA ARG A 239 2.18 -9.65 12.15
C ARG A 239 2.25 -10.80 11.15
N LEU A 240 1.86 -10.53 9.89
CA LEU A 240 1.96 -11.49 8.78
C LEU A 240 3.40 -11.69 8.29
N GLN A 241 4.35 -10.85 8.72
CA GLN A 241 5.70 -10.79 8.16
C GLN A 241 5.66 -10.68 6.62
N LEU A 242 4.74 -9.85 6.12
CA LEU A 242 4.51 -9.63 4.70
C LEU A 242 5.08 -8.26 4.32
N PRO A 243 6.21 -8.22 3.59
CA PRO A 243 6.86 -6.97 3.22
C PRO A 243 5.98 -6.07 2.34
N LEU A 244 5.97 -4.76 2.63
CA LEU A 244 5.34 -3.73 1.83
C LEU A 244 6.39 -2.92 1.08
N ALA A 245 6.30 -2.89 -0.25
CA ALA A 245 6.96 -1.90 -1.09
C ALA A 245 6.02 -0.72 -1.34
N SER A 246 6.38 0.45 -0.86
CA SER A 246 5.62 1.69 -1.11
C SER A 246 6.38 2.56 -2.09
N TRP A 247 5.94 2.60 -3.34
CA TRP A 247 6.56 3.40 -4.38
C TRP A 247 5.88 4.76 -4.53
N PHE A 248 6.61 5.80 -4.15
CA PHE A 248 6.19 7.16 -4.34
C PHE A 248 6.45 7.60 -5.77
N VAL A 249 5.41 8.10 -6.41
CA VAL A 249 5.42 8.81 -7.71
C VAL A 249 5.07 10.30 -7.54
N ASP A 250 4.72 10.70 -6.31
CA ASP A 250 4.61 12.08 -5.83
C ASP A 250 5.56 12.32 -4.64
N ASN A 251 5.66 13.56 -4.14
CA ASN A 251 6.57 13.87 -3.05
C ASN A 251 6.15 13.14 -1.75
N PRO A 252 6.98 12.23 -1.21
CA PRO A 252 6.64 11.44 -0.02
C PRO A 252 6.43 12.29 1.23
N HIS A 253 7.11 13.44 1.35
CA HIS A 253 6.92 14.35 2.50
C HIS A 253 5.52 14.97 2.53
N LEU A 254 4.88 15.12 1.37
CA LEU A 254 3.51 15.59 1.26
C LEU A 254 2.47 14.49 1.52
N ILE A 255 2.89 13.26 1.83
CA ILE A 255 2.00 12.11 1.95
C ILE A 255 2.18 11.40 3.30
N ILE A 256 3.42 11.09 3.68
CA ILE A 256 3.73 10.26 4.87
C ILE A 256 3.23 10.91 6.17
N HIS A 257 3.23 12.24 6.25
CA HIS A 257 2.75 12.98 7.43
C HIS A 257 1.23 12.80 7.68
N LEU A 258 0.47 12.27 6.71
CA LEU A 258 -0.94 11.91 6.89
C LEU A 258 -1.09 10.64 7.74
N TYR A 259 -0.02 9.88 7.97
CA TYR A 259 -0.05 8.58 8.63
C TYR A 259 0.66 8.64 9.99
N SER A 260 0.00 8.14 11.03
CA SER A 260 0.50 8.19 12.41
C SER A 260 1.47 7.06 12.75
N ARG A 261 1.32 5.89 12.10
CA ARG A 261 2.07 4.65 12.38
C ARG A 261 2.50 3.94 11.10
N CYS A 262 3.30 4.62 10.27
CA CYS A 262 3.75 4.10 8.97
C CYS A 262 5.19 3.53 8.96
N VAL A 263 5.98 3.76 10.01
CA VAL A 263 7.34 3.21 10.12
C VAL A 263 7.27 1.76 10.59
N SER A 264 7.76 0.83 9.77
CA SER A 264 7.77 -0.61 10.07
C SER A 264 9.03 -1.26 9.49
N PRO A 265 9.63 -2.27 10.16
CA PRO A 265 10.73 -3.05 9.58
C PRO A 265 10.29 -3.82 8.33
N TRP A 266 8.99 -4.10 8.18
CA TRP A 266 8.39 -4.77 7.03
C TRP A 266 8.00 -3.80 5.91
N THR A 267 8.56 -2.59 5.89
CA THR A 267 8.26 -1.58 4.87
C THR A 267 9.53 -1.04 4.24
N ALA A 268 9.56 -1.08 2.90
CA ALA A 268 10.57 -0.43 2.08
C ALA A 268 9.91 0.68 1.25
N LEU A 269 10.52 1.86 1.27
CA LEU A 269 10.08 3.00 0.48
C LEU A 269 10.93 3.12 -0.78
N PHE A 270 10.26 3.37 -1.90
CA PHE A 270 10.90 3.69 -3.17
C PHE A 270 10.51 5.10 -3.55
N THR A 271 11.48 6.00 -3.75
CA THR A 271 11.23 7.42 -4.08
C THR A 271 11.74 7.77 -5.46
N TRP A 272 10.91 8.46 -6.25
CA TRP A 272 11.26 8.94 -7.59
C TRP A 272 12.28 10.07 -7.61
N ASP A 273 12.53 10.70 -6.46
CA ASP A 273 13.56 11.73 -6.27
C ASP A 273 14.59 11.23 -5.24
N ALA A 274 15.85 11.13 -5.67
CA ALA A 274 16.97 10.72 -4.82
C ALA A 274 17.17 11.66 -3.63
N ASP A 275 16.72 12.91 -3.77
CA ASP A 275 16.86 13.95 -2.77
C ASP A 275 16.06 13.67 -1.49
N ASN A 276 15.07 12.77 -1.55
CA ASN A 276 14.24 12.39 -0.41
C ASN A 276 14.83 11.22 0.41
N VAL A 277 15.87 10.54 -0.08
CA VAL A 277 16.34 9.29 0.55
C VAL A 277 16.82 9.53 1.99
N ASP A 278 17.66 10.55 2.19
CA ASP A 278 18.26 10.81 3.50
C ASP A 278 17.23 11.34 4.50
N SER A 279 16.32 12.22 4.08
CA SER A 279 15.26 12.74 4.94
C SER A 279 14.26 11.67 5.36
N LEU A 280 13.93 10.72 4.48
CA LEU A 280 13.07 9.57 4.82
C LEU A 280 13.77 8.60 5.77
N ARG A 281 15.07 8.36 5.61
CA ARG A 281 15.86 7.58 6.58
C ARG A 281 15.92 8.26 7.93
N ALA A 282 16.13 9.58 7.97
CA ALA A 282 16.10 10.37 9.19
C ALA A 282 14.72 10.35 9.87
N ALA A 283 13.64 10.16 9.11
CA ALA A 283 12.28 9.96 9.64
C ALA A 283 12.03 8.55 10.21
N GLY A 284 13.03 7.65 10.19
CA GLY A 284 12.97 6.33 10.82
C GLY A 284 12.77 5.16 9.85
N PHE A 285 12.58 5.41 8.54
CA PHE A 285 12.47 4.33 7.56
C PHE A 285 13.83 3.68 7.30
N ARG A 286 13.97 2.40 7.70
CA ARG A 286 15.23 1.65 7.56
C ARG A 286 15.57 1.36 6.10
N HIS A 287 14.56 1.10 5.28
CA HIS A 287 14.70 0.67 3.89
C HIS A 287 14.13 1.76 2.98
N VAL A 288 15.01 2.57 2.41
CA VAL A 288 14.64 3.63 1.46
C VAL A 288 15.59 3.57 0.27
N SER A 289 15.03 3.45 -0.92
CA SER A 289 15.76 3.33 -2.18
C SER A 289 15.26 4.33 -3.22
N TYR A 290 16.18 4.87 -4.01
CA TYR A 290 15.83 5.67 -5.17
C TYR A 290 15.29 4.75 -6.28
N LEU A 291 14.13 5.10 -6.83
CA LEU A 291 13.52 4.41 -7.96
C LEU A 291 12.80 5.43 -8.86
N PRO A 292 13.41 5.83 -9.98
CA PRO A 292 12.84 6.85 -10.84
C PRO A 292 11.53 6.40 -11.47
N LEU A 293 10.78 7.35 -12.02
CA LEU A 293 9.58 7.04 -12.82
C LEU A 293 9.94 6.22 -14.06
N GLY A 294 8.92 5.76 -14.77
CA GLY A 294 9.06 5.03 -16.03
C GLY A 294 7.83 5.20 -16.92
N THR A 295 7.89 4.64 -18.13
CA THR A 295 6.79 4.70 -19.11
C THR A 295 6.20 3.32 -19.40
N ASP A 296 4.90 3.27 -19.74
CA ASP A 296 4.29 2.06 -20.32
C ASP A 296 4.42 2.14 -21.85
N PRO A 297 5.32 1.35 -22.47
CA PRO A 297 5.58 1.40 -23.90
C PRO A 297 4.41 0.89 -24.74
N ARG A 298 3.44 0.18 -24.15
CA ARG A 298 2.20 -0.23 -24.84
C ARG A 298 1.24 0.95 -24.98
N ARG A 299 1.33 1.91 -24.05
CA ARG A 299 0.51 3.12 -24.04
C ARG A 299 1.18 4.23 -24.85
N PHE A 300 2.40 4.61 -24.46
CA PHE A 300 3.17 5.64 -25.13
C PHE A 300 3.99 5.01 -26.26
N SER A 301 3.43 5.08 -27.46
CA SER A 301 4.07 4.59 -28.68
C SER A 301 3.77 5.53 -29.86
N PRO A 302 4.56 5.48 -30.95
CA PRO A 302 4.30 6.28 -32.15
C PRO A 302 2.93 6.03 -32.80
N HIS A 303 2.27 4.91 -32.46
CA HIS A 303 1.02 4.46 -33.09
C HIS A 303 -0.18 4.50 -32.13
N ALA A 304 -0.16 5.39 -31.14
CA ALA A 304 -1.20 5.46 -30.09
C ALA A 304 -2.63 5.84 -30.57
N GLY A 305 -2.83 6.05 -31.88
CA GLY A 305 -4.13 6.27 -32.51
C GLY A 305 -4.29 7.66 -33.12
N GLN A 306 -5.48 7.93 -33.67
CA GLN A 306 -5.78 9.20 -34.33
C GLN A 306 -5.99 10.34 -33.33
N ALA A 307 -5.39 11.48 -33.62
CA ALA A 307 -5.54 12.71 -32.84
C ALA A 307 -6.32 13.78 -33.62
N PRO A 308 -7.11 14.64 -32.94
CA PRO A 308 -7.74 15.79 -33.56
C PRO A 308 -6.74 16.72 -34.25
N ALA A 309 -7.08 17.24 -35.44
CA ALA A 309 -6.23 18.16 -36.19
C ALA A 309 -5.85 19.42 -35.37
N ALA A 310 -6.74 19.85 -34.47
CA ALA A 310 -6.52 20.97 -33.56
C ALA A 310 -5.32 20.78 -32.59
N TRP A 311 -4.86 19.55 -32.39
CA TRP A 311 -3.72 19.24 -31.49
C TRP A 311 -2.36 19.41 -32.16
N ARG A 312 -2.30 19.56 -33.49
CA ARG A 312 -1.04 19.72 -34.22
C ARG A 312 -0.38 21.06 -33.92
N SER A 313 0.89 21.07 -33.57
CA SER A 313 1.63 22.28 -33.22
C SER A 313 3.12 22.18 -33.57
N GLU A 314 3.77 23.31 -33.82
CA GLU A 314 5.24 23.36 -33.84
C GLU A 314 5.79 23.17 -32.43
N VAL A 315 5.27 23.94 -31.47
CA VAL A 315 5.66 23.85 -30.06
C VAL A 315 4.42 23.66 -29.20
N SER A 316 4.45 22.70 -28.28
CA SER A 316 3.38 22.52 -27.30
C SER A 316 3.89 22.47 -25.87
N PHE A 317 3.02 22.77 -24.92
CA PHE A 317 3.26 22.59 -23.50
C PHE A 317 2.01 22.03 -22.83
N VAL A 318 2.16 20.96 -22.04
CA VAL A 318 1.05 20.37 -21.27
C VAL A 318 1.32 20.57 -19.79
N GLY A 319 0.50 21.38 -19.11
CA GLY A 319 0.67 21.60 -17.68
C GLY A 319 -0.34 22.55 -17.06
N ASN A 320 -0.51 22.44 -15.74
CA ASN A 320 -1.35 23.34 -14.96
C ASN A 320 -0.65 24.69 -14.72
N SER A 321 -1.39 25.79 -14.85
CA SER A 321 -0.97 27.17 -14.61
C SER A 321 -0.63 27.45 -13.13
N MET A 322 -1.11 26.59 -12.22
CA MET A 322 -1.05 26.72 -10.77
C MET A 322 -1.80 27.92 -10.19
N ILE A 323 -2.43 28.80 -11.00
CA ILE A 323 -3.15 29.99 -10.51
C ILE A 323 -4.27 29.59 -9.56
N HIS A 324 -5.17 28.73 -10.03
CA HIS A 324 -6.34 28.32 -9.25
C HIS A 324 -5.93 27.50 -8.02
N LYS A 325 -4.91 26.64 -8.16
CA LYS A 325 -4.38 25.82 -7.06
C LYS A 325 -3.76 26.67 -5.95
N VAL A 326 -2.93 27.66 -6.29
CA VAL A 326 -2.34 28.59 -5.32
C VAL A 326 -3.44 29.41 -4.64
N GLY A 327 -4.36 29.99 -5.41
CA GLY A 327 -5.46 30.77 -4.87
C GLY A 327 -6.35 29.97 -3.91
N ALA A 328 -6.73 28.75 -4.30
CA ALA A 328 -7.50 27.85 -3.45
C ALA A 328 -6.75 27.47 -2.17
N ARG A 329 -5.44 27.19 -2.26
CA ARG A 329 -4.62 26.84 -1.09
C ARG A 329 -4.50 27.99 -0.10
N LEU A 330 -4.27 29.22 -0.59
CA LEU A 330 -4.23 30.42 0.27
C LEU A 330 -5.58 30.68 0.93
N LYS A 331 -6.69 30.51 0.19
CA LYS A 331 -8.05 30.70 0.72
C LYS A 331 -8.38 29.66 1.81
N LYS A 332 -8.05 28.39 1.58
CA LYS A 332 -8.34 27.29 2.53
C LYS A 332 -7.42 27.34 3.76
N GLY A 333 -6.13 27.68 3.58
CA GLY A 333 -5.13 27.61 4.63
C GLY A 333 -5.26 28.64 5.75
N ARG A 334 -6.01 29.73 5.55
CA ARG A 334 -6.26 30.79 6.56
C ARG A 334 -4.99 31.22 7.33
N PHE A 335 -3.89 31.42 6.61
CA PHE A 335 -2.58 31.69 7.23
C PHE A 335 -2.55 33.04 7.96
N PRO A 336 -1.79 33.17 9.06
CA PRO A 336 -1.57 34.43 9.75
C PRO A 336 -1.03 35.54 8.83
N ARG A 337 -1.38 36.80 9.14
CA ARG A 337 -0.98 37.99 8.35
C ARG A 337 0.52 38.04 8.03
N PRO A 338 1.46 37.78 8.96
CA PRO A 338 2.90 37.80 8.65
C PRO A 338 3.28 36.82 7.51
N LEU A 339 2.71 35.61 7.52
CA LEU A 339 2.96 34.61 6.48
C LEU A 339 2.40 35.02 5.12
N LEU A 340 1.23 35.68 5.10
CA LEU A 340 0.62 36.18 3.87
C LEU A 340 1.41 37.35 3.28
N LEU A 341 1.91 38.27 4.12
CA LEU A 341 2.72 39.41 3.67
C LEU A 341 4.08 38.99 3.11
N ALA A 342 4.66 37.90 3.62
CA ALA A 342 5.93 37.36 3.14
C ALA A 342 5.77 36.43 1.93
N PHE A 343 4.58 35.86 1.72
CA PHE A 343 4.31 34.76 0.80
C PHE A 343 4.96 34.89 -0.58
N TYR A 344 4.68 35.98 -1.31
CA TYR A 344 5.18 36.13 -2.68
C TYR A 344 6.71 36.27 -2.75
N ARG A 345 7.31 36.96 -1.78
CA ARG A 345 8.77 37.12 -1.68
C ARG A 345 9.45 35.80 -1.30
N CYS A 346 8.87 35.06 -0.37
CA CYS A 346 9.35 33.72 0.00
C CYS A 346 9.25 32.75 -1.17
N ALA A 347 8.14 32.73 -1.92
CA ALA A 347 7.99 31.87 -3.08
C ALA A 347 8.97 32.21 -4.21
N ALA A 348 9.22 33.49 -4.47
CA ALA A 348 10.21 33.93 -5.45
C ALA A 348 11.64 33.53 -5.04
N ALA A 349 11.99 33.68 -3.76
CA ALA A 349 13.29 33.24 -3.25
C ALA A 349 13.43 31.71 -3.24
N PHE A 350 12.40 30.97 -2.82
CA PHE A 350 12.40 29.51 -2.84
C PHE A 350 12.51 28.94 -4.27
N MET A 351 11.98 29.64 -5.28
CA MET A 351 12.15 29.28 -6.69
C MET A 351 13.63 29.22 -7.12
N GLN A 352 14.46 30.11 -6.55
CA GLN A 352 15.89 30.27 -6.85
C GLN A 352 16.80 29.49 -5.90
N SER A 353 16.32 29.18 -4.68
CA SER A 353 17.09 28.42 -3.68
C SER A 353 17.29 26.96 -4.09
N ASP A 354 18.46 26.40 -3.74
CA ASP A 354 18.77 24.97 -3.86
C ASP A 354 18.19 24.15 -2.69
N THR A 355 17.61 24.82 -1.68
CA THR A 355 16.98 24.13 -0.56
C THR A 355 15.75 23.34 -1.02
N ARG A 356 15.69 22.08 -0.61
CA ARG A 356 14.67 21.10 -1.08
C ARG A 356 13.34 21.20 -0.33
N SER A 357 13.39 21.51 0.96
CA SER A 357 12.21 21.69 1.82
C SER A 357 11.90 23.17 2.01
N VAL A 358 10.62 23.54 1.96
CA VAL A 358 10.20 24.91 2.28
C VAL A 358 10.46 25.20 3.76
N ALA A 359 10.22 24.25 4.66
CA ALA A 359 10.49 24.43 6.08
C ALA A 359 11.98 24.75 6.33
N ASP A 360 12.89 24.01 5.69
CA ASP A 360 14.34 24.26 5.79
C ASP A 360 14.76 25.58 5.14
N PHE A 361 14.16 25.91 3.99
CA PHE A 361 14.39 27.19 3.32
C PHE A 361 14.01 28.34 4.23
N LEU A 362 12.81 28.30 4.82
CA LEU A 362 12.36 29.33 5.75
C LEU A 362 13.28 29.41 6.96
N ARG A 363 13.64 28.26 7.56
CA ARG A 363 14.51 28.21 8.74
C ARG A 363 15.89 28.81 8.49
N LYS A 364 16.49 28.53 7.34
CA LYS A 364 17.85 28.96 6.99
C LYS A 364 17.90 30.38 6.43
N GLU A 365 16.97 30.72 5.54
CA GLU A 365 17.05 31.92 4.71
C GLU A 365 16.04 33.00 5.10
N ARG A 366 14.98 32.65 5.85
CA ARG A 366 13.90 33.55 6.28
C ARG A 366 13.47 33.27 7.74
N PRO A 367 14.39 33.32 8.71
CA PRO A 367 14.11 32.94 10.10
C PRO A 367 12.95 33.75 10.73
N GLU A 368 12.75 34.99 10.30
CA GLU A 368 11.64 35.85 10.70
C GLU A 368 10.27 35.30 10.26
N VAL A 369 10.21 34.66 9.09
CA VAL A 369 9.00 33.99 8.58
C VAL A 369 8.87 32.60 9.20
N TYR A 370 9.99 31.91 9.41
CA TYR A 370 10.01 30.58 10.03
C TYR A 370 9.39 30.58 11.43
N ALA A 371 9.64 31.61 12.25
CA ALA A 371 9.03 31.71 13.58
C ALA A 371 7.49 31.66 13.53
N HIS A 372 6.87 32.34 12.55
CA HIS A 372 5.42 32.30 12.35
C HIS A 372 4.93 31.00 11.73
N TYR A 373 5.72 30.39 10.84
CA TYR A 373 5.43 29.08 10.26
C TYR A 373 5.47 27.97 11.32
N ALA A 374 6.48 27.99 12.20
CA ALA A 374 6.64 27.03 13.28
C ALA A 374 5.49 27.10 14.31
N ALA A 375 4.93 28.30 14.50
CA ALA A 375 3.78 28.57 15.37
C ALA A 375 2.41 28.18 14.77
N LEU A 376 2.35 27.62 13.56
CA LEU A 376 1.11 27.07 13.01
C LEU A 376 0.62 25.89 13.87
N PRO A 377 -0.71 25.70 13.97
CA PRO A 377 -1.33 24.85 15.01
C PRO A 377 -0.97 23.37 14.90
N ASP A 378 -0.77 22.87 13.68
CA ASP A 378 -0.55 21.46 13.40
C ASP A 378 0.29 21.25 12.13
N ASN A 379 0.64 19.99 11.85
CA ASN A 379 1.40 19.62 10.66
C ASN A 379 0.62 19.87 9.36
N GLU A 380 -0.71 19.76 9.36
CA GLU A 380 -1.52 19.99 8.17
C GLU A 380 -1.44 21.46 7.73
N ALA A 381 -1.56 22.39 8.68
CA ALA A 381 -1.42 23.82 8.45
C ALA A 381 -0.01 24.18 7.94
N ARG A 382 1.04 23.61 8.55
CA ARG A 382 2.42 23.78 8.09
C ARG A 382 2.58 23.31 6.65
N LEU A 383 2.16 22.09 6.34
CA LEU A 383 2.26 21.55 5.00
C LEU A 383 1.43 22.31 3.98
N ALA A 384 0.25 22.79 4.36
CA ALA A 384 -0.57 23.62 3.50
C ALA A 384 0.17 24.90 3.08
N TYR A 385 0.94 25.50 4.00
CA TYR A 385 1.77 26.67 3.70
C TYR A 385 2.95 26.31 2.80
N GLU A 386 3.66 25.22 3.09
CA GLU A 386 4.76 24.72 2.25
C GLU A 386 4.31 24.39 0.83
N THR A 387 3.15 23.76 0.71
CA THR A 387 2.50 23.46 -0.58
C THR A 387 2.19 24.75 -1.34
N ALA A 388 1.67 25.78 -0.66
CA ALA A 388 1.37 27.08 -1.27
C ALA A 388 2.64 27.75 -1.82
N ILE A 389 3.72 27.77 -1.03
CA ILE A 389 5.03 28.33 -1.45
C ILE A 389 5.58 27.55 -2.64
N THR A 390 5.56 26.22 -2.58
CA THR A 390 6.07 25.34 -3.66
C THR A 390 5.30 25.53 -4.96
N TRP A 391 3.96 25.59 -4.90
CA TRP A 391 3.11 25.80 -6.07
C TRP A 391 3.27 27.20 -6.65
N GLN A 392 3.44 28.23 -5.81
CA GLN A 392 3.70 29.58 -6.29
C GLN A 392 5.10 29.72 -6.89
N ALA A 393 6.13 29.10 -6.31
CA ALA A 393 7.47 29.04 -6.90
C ALA A 393 7.45 28.32 -8.27
N THR A 394 6.72 27.21 -8.35
CA THR A 394 6.49 26.46 -9.59
C THR A 394 5.77 27.31 -10.63
N ARG A 395 4.73 28.05 -10.22
CA ARG A 395 4.01 28.99 -11.08
C ARG A 395 4.96 30.02 -11.69
N LEU A 396 5.73 30.72 -10.85
CA LEU A 396 6.66 31.77 -11.30
C LEU A 396 7.67 31.24 -12.31
N TYR A 397 8.31 30.10 -12.01
CA TYR A 397 9.28 29.48 -12.90
C TYR A 397 8.65 29.06 -14.24
N ARG A 398 7.53 28.34 -14.17
CA ARG A 398 6.83 27.84 -15.36
C ARG A 398 6.35 28.97 -16.24
N ASN A 399 5.76 30.01 -15.65
CA ASN A 399 5.27 31.15 -16.42
C ASN A 399 6.40 31.91 -17.08
N GLY A 400 7.56 32.02 -16.42
CA GLY A 400 8.79 32.52 -17.03
C GLY A 400 9.16 31.72 -18.28
N CYS A 401 9.29 30.39 -18.14
CA CYS A 401 9.68 29.50 -19.24
C CYS A 401 8.67 29.52 -20.41
N VAL A 402 7.38 29.38 -20.11
CA VAL A 402 6.33 29.33 -21.14
C VAL A 402 6.17 30.68 -21.85
N ARG A 403 6.45 31.80 -21.18
CA ARG A 403 6.44 33.12 -21.83
C ARG A 403 7.50 33.25 -22.92
N GLU A 404 8.66 32.60 -22.74
CA GLU A 404 9.71 32.55 -23.78
C GLU A 404 9.28 31.78 -25.04
N LEU A 405 8.19 31.01 -24.97
CA LEU A 405 7.61 30.31 -26.13
C LEU A 405 6.65 31.17 -26.94
N LEU A 406 6.11 32.27 -26.39
CA LEU A 406 5.08 33.09 -27.05
C LEU A 406 5.46 33.58 -28.46
N PRO A 407 6.74 33.85 -28.79
CA PRO A 407 7.13 34.18 -30.15
C PRO A 407 6.79 33.10 -31.20
N PHE A 408 6.58 31.84 -30.77
CA PHE A 408 6.32 30.67 -31.62
C PHE A 408 4.85 30.21 -31.60
N SER A 409 3.93 31.05 -31.10
CA SER A 409 2.48 30.73 -31.02
C SER A 409 2.19 29.33 -30.42
N PRO A 410 2.68 29.04 -29.21
CA PRO A 410 2.68 27.68 -28.69
C PRO A 410 1.26 27.19 -28.40
N LEU A 411 1.06 25.88 -28.51
CA LEU A 411 -0.15 25.20 -28.06
C LEU A 411 -0.02 24.81 -26.59
N ILE A 412 -0.80 25.44 -25.71
CA ILE A 412 -0.81 25.13 -24.28
C ILE A 412 -2.06 24.33 -23.94
N VAL A 413 -1.85 23.15 -23.35
CA VAL A 413 -2.90 22.29 -22.82
C VAL A 413 -2.89 22.39 -21.30
N GLY A 414 -3.98 22.90 -20.72
CA GLY A 414 -4.02 23.14 -19.27
C GLY A 414 -5.31 23.77 -18.80
N ASP A 415 -5.32 24.19 -17.52
CA ASP A 415 -6.48 24.83 -16.91
C ASP A 415 -6.69 26.27 -17.40
N SER A 416 -7.86 26.82 -17.11
CA SER A 416 -8.26 28.17 -17.56
C SER A 416 -7.38 29.30 -17.01
N GLY A 417 -6.54 29.05 -16.00
CA GLY A 417 -5.58 30.03 -15.49
C GLY A 417 -4.60 30.54 -16.55
N TRP A 418 -4.31 29.77 -17.60
CA TRP A 418 -3.48 30.25 -18.72
C TRP A 418 -4.06 31.48 -19.43
N ASN A 419 -5.39 31.63 -19.48
CA ASN A 419 -6.04 32.84 -20.00
C ASN A 419 -5.76 34.08 -19.13
N ILE A 420 -5.63 33.87 -17.82
CA ILE A 420 -5.37 34.95 -16.86
C ILE A 420 -3.91 35.36 -16.92
N GLU A 421 -3.01 34.37 -16.99
CA GLU A 421 -1.55 34.61 -16.97
C GLU A 421 -1.09 35.45 -18.16
N PHE A 422 -1.56 35.14 -19.36
CA PHE A 422 -1.10 35.78 -20.61
C PHE A 422 -2.07 36.84 -21.16
N ARG A 423 -3.01 37.33 -20.36
CA ARG A 423 -4.06 38.27 -20.81
C ARG A 423 -3.49 39.59 -21.37
N HIS A 424 -2.34 40.00 -20.84
CA HIS A 424 -1.68 41.28 -21.14
C HIS A 424 -0.45 41.12 -22.04
N ASP A 425 -0.08 39.89 -22.41
CA ASP A 425 1.03 39.64 -23.31
C ASP A 425 0.60 39.94 -24.77
N ALA A 426 1.51 40.54 -25.55
CA ALA A 426 1.23 40.98 -26.92
C ALA A 426 0.92 39.81 -27.87
N ARG A 427 1.57 38.65 -27.66
CA ARG A 427 1.28 37.40 -28.36
C ARG A 427 0.59 36.44 -27.40
N LYS A 428 -0.50 35.83 -27.86
CA LYS A 428 -1.27 34.88 -27.06
C LYS A 428 -1.00 33.45 -27.55
N PRO A 429 -0.90 32.47 -26.64
CA PRO A 429 -0.81 31.07 -27.01
C PRO A 429 -2.17 30.57 -27.52
N ARG A 430 -2.15 29.46 -28.26
CA ARG A 430 -3.37 28.69 -28.52
C ARG A 430 -3.64 27.79 -27.32
N LEU A 431 -4.85 27.85 -26.77
CA LEU A 431 -5.20 27.12 -25.56
C LEU A 431 -6.13 25.94 -25.85
N LEU A 432 -5.86 24.81 -25.20
CA LEU A 432 -6.75 23.65 -25.12
C LEU A 432 -7.07 23.32 -23.65
N PRO A 433 -8.27 22.79 -23.38
CA PRO A 433 -8.63 22.32 -22.05
C PRO A 433 -7.71 21.16 -21.62
N PRO A 434 -7.67 20.83 -20.32
CA PRO A 434 -6.92 19.68 -19.84
C PRO A 434 -7.33 18.39 -20.57
N ILE A 435 -6.35 17.57 -20.91
CA ILE A 435 -6.54 16.26 -21.56
C ILE A 435 -6.14 15.14 -20.60
N THR A 436 -6.63 13.93 -20.87
CA THR A 436 -6.43 12.78 -19.99
C THR A 436 -5.05 12.13 -20.19
N TYR A 437 -4.46 11.64 -19.11
CA TYR A 437 -3.17 10.95 -19.15
C TYR A 437 -3.24 9.67 -19.99
N TYR A 438 -4.32 8.89 -19.82
CA TYR A 438 -4.40 7.54 -20.34
C TYR A 438 -4.73 7.41 -21.82
N THR A 439 -5.62 8.27 -22.33
CA THR A 439 -6.14 8.15 -23.70
C THR A 439 -5.69 9.28 -24.61
N ASP A 440 -5.40 10.47 -24.06
CA ASP A 440 -5.13 11.65 -24.89
C ASP A 440 -3.65 11.94 -25.04
N LEU A 441 -2.87 11.94 -23.95
CA LEU A 441 -1.42 12.23 -24.02
C LEU A 441 -0.66 11.35 -25.00
N PRO A 442 -0.89 10.02 -25.06
CA PRO A 442 -0.19 9.17 -26.02
C PRO A 442 -0.40 9.58 -27.48
N ARG A 443 -1.59 10.10 -27.81
CA ARG A 443 -1.97 10.60 -29.14
C ARG A 443 -1.52 12.05 -29.35
N PHE A 444 -1.43 12.83 -28.28
CA PHE A 444 -1.08 14.24 -28.31
C PHE A 444 0.42 14.47 -28.54
N TYR A 445 1.31 13.76 -27.85
CA TYR A 445 2.76 14.01 -27.95
C TYR A 445 3.32 13.90 -29.37
N PRO A 446 2.91 12.91 -30.20
CA PRO A 446 3.34 12.84 -31.60
C PRO A 446 2.81 13.97 -32.49
N CYS A 447 1.82 14.76 -32.04
CA CYS A 447 1.26 15.87 -32.81
C CYS A 447 2.12 17.14 -32.76
N SER A 448 3.15 17.18 -31.92
CA SER A 448 4.00 18.36 -31.75
C SER A 448 5.39 18.14 -32.35
N THR A 449 5.93 19.15 -33.02
CA THR A 449 7.34 19.11 -33.48
C THR A 449 8.29 19.18 -32.28
N ILE A 450 7.98 20.02 -31.29
CA ILE A 450 8.68 20.14 -30.01
C ILE A 450 7.65 20.06 -28.89
N ASN A 451 7.79 19.04 -28.03
CA ASN A 451 7.08 19.00 -26.75
C ASN A 451 7.95 19.71 -25.70
N PHE A 452 7.53 20.89 -25.27
CA PHE A 452 8.24 21.64 -24.25
C PHE A 452 7.92 21.10 -22.85
N ASN A 453 8.96 20.98 -22.01
CA ASN A 453 8.86 20.57 -20.62
C ASN A 453 9.59 21.57 -19.71
N CYS A 454 8.99 21.87 -18.57
CA CYS A 454 9.67 22.56 -17.47
C CYS A 454 9.26 21.93 -16.14
N THR A 455 10.23 21.57 -15.32
CA THR A 455 10.00 20.76 -14.12
C THR A 455 9.46 21.60 -12.96
N SER A 456 8.60 21.00 -12.15
CA SER A 456 8.03 21.63 -10.96
C SER A 456 9.13 22.01 -9.97
N LYS A 457 9.00 23.12 -9.26
CA LYS A 457 9.97 23.54 -8.23
C LYS A 457 9.88 22.71 -6.94
N GLN A 458 8.94 21.76 -6.88
CA GLN A 458 8.96 20.67 -5.89
C GLN A 458 10.11 19.67 -6.13
N MET A 459 10.71 19.66 -7.34
CA MET A 459 11.75 18.73 -7.77
C MET A 459 12.99 19.56 -8.09
N LYS A 460 13.98 19.51 -7.19
CA LYS A 460 15.22 20.29 -7.36
C LYS A 460 16.20 19.51 -8.24
N GLY A 461 16.54 18.28 -7.82
CA GLY A 461 17.41 17.37 -8.56
C GLY A 461 16.71 16.50 -9.60
N ALA A 462 15.47 16.10 -9.35
CA ALA A 462 14.79 15.06 -10.12
C ALA A 462 14.01 15.57 -11.35
N VAL A 463 13.58 14.62 -12.16
CA VAL A 463 12.99 14.81 -13.48
C VAL A 463 11.58 14.23 -13.53
N ASN A 464 10.69 14.80 -14.35
CA ASN A 464 9.26 14.47 -14.31
C ASN A 464 8.84 13.44 -15.37
N GLN A 465 7.63 12.90 -15.24
CA GLN A 465 7.08 11.85 -16.11
C GLN A 465 7.25 12.10 -17.63
N ARG A 466 7.20 13.36 -18.11
CA ARG A 466 7.23 13.67 -19.55
C ARG A 466 8.54 13.27 -20.23
N ILE A 467 9.63 13.23 -19.50
CA ILE A 467 10.93 12.82 -20.05
C ILE A 467 10.96 11.34 -20.44
N PHE A 468 10.04 10.53 -19.92
CA PHE A 468 9.91 9.12 -20.25
C PHE A 468 8.83 8.93 -21.30
N ASP A 469 7.66 9.55 -21.11
CA ASP A 469 6.51 9.34 -21.98
C ASP A 469 6.66 9.97 -23.36
N VAL A 470 7.24 11.18 -23.46
CA VAL A 470 7.39 11.86 -24.76
C VAL A 470 8.35 11.10 -25.69
N PRO A 471 9.56 10.69 -25.25
CA PRO A 471 10.44 9.88 -26.11
C PRO A 471 9.87 8.50 -26.41
N ALA A 472 9.15 7.86 -25.48
CA ALA A 472 8.51 6.56 -25.74
C ALA A 472 7.50 6.62 -26.90
N SER A 473 6.73 7.71 -26.95
CA SER A 473 5.85 8.07 -28.06
C SER A 473 6.57 8.39 -29.38
N GLY A 474 7.91 8.41 -29.41
CA GLY A 474 8.72 8.78 -30.59
C GLY A 474 8.75 10.28 -30.87
N ALA A 475 8.38 11.10 -29.90
CA ALA A 475 8.34 12.54 -30.06
C ALA A 475 9.56 13.20 -29.40
N PHE A 476 9.92 14.38 -29.91
CA PHE A 476 11.01 15.18 -29.37
C PHE A 476 10.55 15.99 -28.14
N VAL A 477 11.40 16.03 -27.11
CA VAL A 477 11.20 16.83 -25.89
C VAL A 477 12.35 17.82 -25.72
N LEU A 478 12.00 19.08 -25.44
CA LEU A 478 12.93 20.10 -24.96
C LEU A 478 12.62 20.37 -23.49
N THR A 479 13.57 20.09 -22.59
CA THR A 479 13.35 20.11 -21.13
C THR A 479 14.36 21.01 -20.41
N ASP A 480 14.03 21.43 -19.19
CA ASP A 480 15.04 21.96 -18.28
C ASP A 480 16.01 20.86 -17.86
N TRP A 481 17.31 21.18 -17.79
CA TRP A 481 18.31 20.29 -17.22
C TRP A 481 18.09 20.13 -15.72
N ARG A 482 18.32 18.92 -15.23
CA ARG A 482 18.25 18.57 -13.81
C ARG A 482 19.40 17.64 -13.45
N PRO A 483 20.03 17.78 -12.28
CA PRO A 483 21.18 16.96 -11.88
C PRO A 483 20.96 15.46 -12.04
N GLN A 484 19.78 14.93 -11.67
CA GLN A 484 19.51 13.49 -11.77
C GLN A 484 19.27 13.01 -13.21
N MET A 485 19.21 13.91 -14.20
CA MET A 485 19.15 13.55 -15.62
C MET A 485 20.38 12.74 -16.04
N GLU A 486 21.56 13.07 -15.51
CA GLU A 486 22.84 12.44 -15.88
C GLU A 486 22.94 10.98 -15.47
N ALA A 487 22.20 10.57 -14.44
CA ALA A 487 22.08 9.16 -14.05
C ALA A 487 21.11 8.38 -14.96
N LEU A 488 20.29 9.07 -15.73
CA LEU A 488 19.23 8.49 -16.53
C LEU A 488 19.58 8.47 -18.02
N PHE A 489 20.20 9.51 -18.55
CA PHE A 489 20.44 9.70 -19.98
C PHE A 489 21.88 10.09 -20.26
N ASP A 490 22.44 9.53 -21.33
CA ASP A 490 23.76 9.90 -21.85
C ASP A 490 23.65 11.19 -22.70
N PRO A 491 24.75 11.95 -22.89
CA PRO A 491 24.74 13.14 -23.73
C PRO A 491 24.21 12.86 -25.14
N GLY A 492 23.31 13.71 -25.64
CA GLY A 492 22.67 13.56 -26.95
C GLY A 492 21.41 12.68 -26.95
N GLU A 493 21.06 12.03 -25.84
CA GLU A 493 19.77 11.32 -25.69
C GLU A 493 18.62 12.26 -25.27
N MET A 494 18.93 13.50 -24.88
CA MET A 494 17.99 14.53 -24.45
C MET A 494 18.42 15.93 -24.91
N ALA A 495 17.44 16.78 -25.22
CA ALA A 495 17.66 18.21 -25.45
C ALA A 495 17.28 19.01 -24.20
N CYS A 496 18.27 19.68 -23.61
CA CYS A 496 18.12 20.41 -22.37
C CYS A 496 18.43 21.90 -22.52
N TYR A 497 17.72 22.74 -21.77
CA TYR A 497 18.10 24.13 -21.51
C TYR A 497 18.48 24.30 -20.03
N HIS A 498 19.42 25.20 -19.73
CA HIS A 498 19.83 25.48 -18.34
C HIS A 498 19.10 26.68 -17.78
N ASP A 499 18.97 27.72 -18.59
CA ASP A 499 18.29 28.97 -18.24
C ASP A 499 17.13 29.27 -19.20
N LYS A 500 16.13 30.01 -18.73
CA LYS A 500 14.94 30.29 -19.55
C LYS A 500 15.29 31.13 -20.78
N GLU A 501 16.34 31.95 -20.69
CA GLU A 501 16.86 32.80 -21.76
C GLU A 501 17.36 31.99 -22.97
N GLU A 502 17.74 30.72 -22.79
CA GLU A 502 18.15 29.82 -23.88
C GLU A 502 16.97 29.28 -24.71
N ILE A 503 15.76 29.27 -24.12
CA ILE A 503 14.57 28.63 -24.70
C ILE A 503 14.29 29.15 -26.13
N PRO A 504 14.26 30.46 -26.42
CA PRO A 504 13.96 30.93 -27.77
C PRO A 504 15.01 30.50 -28.80
N HIS A 505 16.28 30.42 -28.39
CA HIS A 505 17.36 29.97 -29.27
C HIS A 505 17.22 28.48 -29.58
N LEU A 506 17.04 27.64 -28.57
CA LEU A 506 16.91 26.19 -28.73
C LEU A 506 15.65 25.80 -29.50
N VAL A 507 14.53 26.50 -29.29
CA VAL A 507 13.31 26.30 -30.09
C VAL A 507 13.58 26.61 -31.57
N ARG A 508 14.19 27.77 -31.89
CA ARG A 508 14.56 28.09 -33.28
C ARG A 508 15.48 27.04 -33.88
N HIS A 509 16.52 26.66 -33.14
CA HIS A 509 17.50 25.66 -33.56
C HIS A 509 16.83 24.33 -33.92
N TYR A 510 16.06 23.75 -33.00
CA TYR A 510 15.45 22.46 -33.26
C TYR A 510 14.32 22.52 -34.28
N LEU A 511 13.63 23.65 -34.47
CA LEU A 511 12.67 23.81 -35.57
C LEU A 511 13.39 23.82 -36.94
N SER A 512 14.57 24.46 -37.05
CA SER A 512 15.34 24.53 -38.30
C SER A 512 16.21 23.30 -38.59
N HIS A 513 16.44 22.42 -37.61
CA HIS A 513 17.30 21.23 -37.74
C HIS A 513 16.53 19.92 -37.53
N PRO A 514 15.65 19.51 -38.47
CA PRO A 514 14.81 18.33 -38.29
C PRO A 514 15.60 17.03 -38.11
N ARG A 515 16.70 16.84 -38.84
CA ARG A 515 17.52 15.63 -38.75
C ARG A 515 18.19 15.47 -37.38
N GLU A 516 18.70 16.56 -36.82
CA GLU A 516 19.30 16.56 -35.49
C GLU A 516 18.24 16.28 -34.43
N ARG A 517 17.08 16.96 -34.53
CA ARG A 517 15.93 16.77 -33.65
C ARG A 517 15.45 15.31 -33.64
N GLU A 518 15.31 14.71 -34.83
CA GLU A 518 14.93 13.30 -35.00
C GLU A 518 15.97 12.36 -34.39
N ALA A 519 17.27 12.62 -34.59
CA ALA A 519 18.34 11.82 -34.00
C ALA A 519 18.29 11.82 -32.47
N VAL A 520 18.05 12.97 -31.84
CA VAL A 520 17.89 13.10 -30.38
C VAL A 520 16.63 12.36 -29.90
N ALA A 521 15.49 12.54 -30.58
CA ALA A 521 14.24 11.86 -30.23
C ALA A 521 14.38 10.32 -30.30
N ASP A 522 15.03 9.82 -31.33
CA ASP A 522 15.30 8.39 -31.51
C ASP A 522 16.29 7.85 -30.47
N ALA A 523 17.33 8.61 -30.13
CA ALA A 523 18.28 8.25 -29.08
C ALA A 523 17.58 8.17 -27.72
N GLY A 524 16.81 9.20 -27.34
CA GLY A 524 16.02 9.22 -26.12
C GLY A 524 15.00 8.07 -26.06
N ARG A 525 14.33 7.77 -27.18
CA ARG A 525 13.41 6.63 -27.26
C ARG A 525 14.12 5.30 -27.02
N ARG A 526 15.26 5.06 -27.68
CA ARG A 526 16.05 3.83 -27.48
C ARG A 526 16.47 3.68 -26.02
N ARG A 527 16.91 4.77 -25.38
CA ARG A 527 17.26 4.76 -23.96
C ARG A 527 16.07 4.41 -23.07
N VAL A 528 14.94 5.09 -23.26
CA VAL A 528 13.73 4.87 -22.45
C VAL A 528 13.24 3.43 -22.56
N LEU A 529 13.15 2.88 -23.78
CA LEU A 529 12.67 1.52 -23.98
C LEU A 529 13.62 0.46 -23.41
N ARG A 530 14.93 0.74 -23.43
CA ARG A 530 15.97 -0.17 -22.90
C ARG A 530 16.11 -0.11 -21.38
N CYS A 531 15.78 1.01 -20.74
CA CYS A 531 16.18 1.25 -19.33
C CYS A 531 15.09 1.83 -18.43
N HIS A 532 14.00 2.37 -18.97
CA HIS A 532 13.08 3.24 -18.21
C HIS A 532 11.59 2.93 -18.42
N THR A 533 11.27 1.65 -18.59
CA THR A 533 9.88 1.18 -18.59
C THR A 533 9.44 0.79 -17.17
N TRP A 534 8.13 0.74 -16.92
CA TRP A 534 7.60 0.21 -15.65
C TRP A 534 8.04 -1.23 -15.36
N ALA A 535 8.28 -2.05 -16.40
CA ALA A 535 8.84 -3.40 -16.23
C ALA A 535 10.25 -3.36 -15.63
N HIS A 536 11.11 -2.46 -16.08
CA HIS A 536 12.44 -2.27 -15.46
C HIS A 536 12.29 -1.85 -13.99
N ARG A 537 11.42 -0.88 -13.69
CA ARG A 537 11.21 -0.40 -12.31
C ARG A 537 10.67 -1.47 -11.38
N LEU A 538 9.70 -2.26 -11.85
CA LEU A 538 9.15 -3.36 -11.06
C LEU A 538 10.22 -4.42 -10.78
N LYS A 539 11.05 -4.76 -11.78
CA LYS A 539 12.16 -5.68 -11.59
C LYS A 539 13.15 -5.18 -10.54
N ASP A 540 13.63 -3.94 -10.68
CA ASP A 540 14.59 -3.34 -9.74
C ASP A 540 14.02 -3.29 -8.32
N MET A 541 12.74 -2.92 -8.18
CA MET A 541 12.03 -2.94 -6.91
C MET A 541 11.98 -4.33 -6.29
N LEU A 542 11.62 -5.35 -7.05
CA LEU A 542 11.49 -6.72 -6.55
C LEU A 542 12.84 -7.34 -6.21
N ASP A 543 13.90 -7.02 -6.97
CA ASP A 543 15.27 -7.43 -6.65
C ASP A 543 15.72 -6.83 -5.32
N GLU A 544 15.42 -5.55 -5.07
CA GLU A 544 15.72 -4.88 -3.80
C GLU A 544 14.88 -5.46 -2.65
N MET A 545 13.59 -5.70 -2.87
CA MET A 545 12.72 -6.35 -1.88
C MET A 545 13.23 -7.75 -1.53
N ARG A 546 13.66 -8.54 -2.52
CA ARG A 546 14.29 -9.84 -2.30
C ARG A 546 15.57 -9.71 -1.49
N ARG A 547 16.43 -8.74 -1.82
CA ARG A 547 17.68 -8.50 -1.07
C ARG A 547 17.43 -8.21 0.41
N ILE A 548 16.36 -7.47 0.73
CA ILE A 548 16.02 -7.08 2.10
C ILE A 548 15.29 -8.19 2.85
N TYR A 549 14.32 -8.85 2.22
CA TYR A 549 13.31 -9.68 2.89
C TYR A 549 13.36 -11.18 2.54
N ALA A 550 14.26 -11.62 1.65
CA ALA A 550 14.40 -13.04 1.36
C ALA A 550 14.78 -13.81 2.63
N THR A 551 14.03 -14.87 2.90
CA THR A 551 14.36 -15.77 4.01
C THR A 551 15.55 -16.64 3.59
N PRO A 552 16.67 -16.64 4.34
CA PRO A 552 17.81 -17.50 4.04
C PRO A 552 17.36 -18.96 3.90
N ALA A 553 17.86 -19.67 2.88
CA ALA A 553 17.69 -21.11 2.81
C ALA A 553 18.40 -21.73 4.01
N VAL A 554 17.68 -22.53 4.79
CA VAL A 554 18.32 -23.45 5.73
C VAL A 554 18.91 -24.55 4.86
N ASP A 555 20.24 -24.71 4.93
CA ASP A 555 21.08 -25.72 4.27
C ASP A 555 21.52 -25.48 2.82
N ALA A 556 22.67 -24.82 2.67
CA ALA A 556 23.72 -25.32 1.79
C ALA A 556 24.98 -25.52 2.65
N PRO A 557 25.54 -26.73 2.75
CA PRO A 557 26.75 -26.95 3.52
C PRO A 557 27.86 -26.06 2.94
N ARG A 558 28.47 -25.24 3.80
CA ARG A 558 29.74 -24.58 3.48
C ARG A 558 30.77 -25.70 3.31
N THR A 559 31.06 -26.07 2.07
CA THR A 559 32.27 -26.84 1.76
C THR A 559 33.45 -25.98 2.19
N CYS A 560 34.25 -26.53 3.10
CA CYS A 560 35.51 -25.96 3.57
C CYS A 560 36.48 -25.70 2.43
#